data_AF-A0AA91FHH3-F1
#
_entry.id   AF-A0AA91FHH3-F1
#
_cell.length_a   1.000
_cell.length_b   1.000
_cell.length_c   1.000
_cell.angle_alpha   90.00
_cell.angle_beta   90.00
_cell.angle_gamma   90.00
#
_symmetry.space_group_name_H-M   'P 1'
#
loop_
_entity.id
_entity.type
_entity.pdbx_description
1 polymer ?
#
loop_
_entity_poly.entity_id
_entity_poly.type
_entity_poly.pdbx_seq_one_letter_code
_entity_poly.pdbx_strand_id
1 'polypeptide(L)'
;MKANPYSRNRPQKLNASMNVVPYIDVMLVLLVIFMVTSPMLTTGVDIDLPKAQTKSLQQGTQLPVIVSLKSDGQLYLSTQDKTDEPMSEEALIATLNNLQSQPQYQFDGKPNVNVMINADQNNQYGDIIKLMANLQQAGIQKVGLLTAPPKAASN
;
A
#
# COMPACT_ATOMS: atom_id res chain seq x y z
N MET A 1 23.66 -88.95 -38.74
CA MET A 1 23.50 -87.52 -38.39
C MET A 1 22.14 -87.32 -37.75
N LYS A 2 22.08 -86.97 -36.46
CA LYS A 2 20.84 -86.52 -35.78
C LYS A 2 21.20 -85.26 -35.00
N ALA A 3 20.63 -84.13 -35.38
CA ALA A 3 20.82 -82.85 -34.69
C ALA A 3 19.93 -82.83 -33.44
N ASN A 4 20.50 -82.37 -32.32
CA ASN A 4 19.86 -82.32 -31.01
C ASN A 4 18.98 -81.05 -30.90
N PRO A 5 17.66 -81.13 -30.70
CA PRO A 5 16.74 -79.99 -30.88
C PRO A 5 16.44 -79.20 -29.60
N TYR A 6 17.39 -79.06 -28.67
CA TYR A 6 17.14 -78.37 -27.40
C TYR A 6 18.04 -77.14 -27.24
N SER A 7 17.71 -76.06 -27.97
CA SER A 7 18.17 -74.71 -27.63
C SER A 7 17.25 -74.15 -26.54
N ARG A 8 17.77 -74.08 -25.32
CA ARG A 8 17.03 -73.57 -24.15
C ARG A 8 17.15 -72.04 -24.15
N ASN A 9 16.06 -71.35 -24.49
CA ASN A 9 15.99 -69.89 -24.39
C ASN A 9 16.33 -69.44 -22.96
N ARG A 10 17.43 -68.70 -22.81
CA ARG A 10 17.78 -68.04 -21.55
C ARG A 10 16.79 -66.90 -21.31
N PRO A 11 16.07 -66.85 -20.18
CA PRO A 11 15.21 -65.72 -19.89
C PRO A 11 16.05 -64.46 -19.81
N GLN A 12 15.73 -63.45 -20.62
CA GLN A 12 16.28 -62.11 -20.48
C GLN A 12 15.91 -61.59 -19.10
N LYS A 13 16.92 -61.20 -18.31
CA LYS A 13 16.69 -60.52 -17.04
C LYS A 13 16.00 -59.20 -17.36
N LEU A 14 14.74 -59.07 -16.95
CA LEU A 14 14.02 -57.81 -16.99
C LEU A 14 14.66 -56.88 -15.96
N ASN A 15 15.36 -55.85 -16.45
CA ASN A 15 15.95 -54.83 -15.58
C ASN A 15 14.82 -53.97 -15.01
N ALA A 16 14.34 -54.32 -13.82
CA ALA A 16 13.37 -53.56 -13.06
C ALA A 16 14.06 -52.44 -12.24
N SER A 17 14.93 -51.66 -12.87
CA SER A 17 15.50 -50.47 -12.23
C SER A 17 14.46 -49.35 -12.29
N MET A 18 13.91 -48.96 -11.15
CA MET A 18 13.01 -47.82 -11.07
C MET A 18 13.78 -46.56 -11.48
N ASN A 19 13.34 -45.90 -12.55
CA ASN A 19 13.89 -44.60 -12.91
C ASN A 19 13.35 -43.56 -11.92
N VAL A 20 14.20 -43.07 -11.03
CA VAL A 20 13.85 -42.06 -10.03
C VAL A 20 13.92 -40.63 -10.60
N VAL A 21 14.58 -40.44 -11.75
CA VAL A 21 14.79 -39.12 -12.37
C VAL A 21 13.46 -38.39 -12.67
N PRO A 22 12.44 -39.04 -13.27
CA PRO A 22 11.16 -38.38 -13.53
C PRO A 22 10.41 -37.99 -12.25
N TYR A 23 10.59 -38.75 -11.16
CA TYR A 23 9.98 -38.43 -9.87
C TYR A 23 10.64 -37.21 -9.24
N ILE A 24 11.96 -37.14 -9.30
CA ILE A 24 12.73 -36.00 -8.80
C ILE A 24 12.34 -34.72 -9.55
N ASP A 25 12.18 -34.78 -10.87
CA ASP A 25 11.77 -33.63 -11.70
C ASP A 25 10.40 -33.07 -11.26
N VAL A 26 9.39 -33.93 -11.10
CA VAL A 26 8.07 -33.52 -10.61
C VAL A 26 8.12 -32.90 -9.21
N MET A 27 8.92 -33.47 -8.30
CA MET A 27 9.06 -32.93 -6.95
C MET A 27 9.76 -31.56 -6.95
N LEU A 28 10.78 -31.37 -7.79
CA LEU A 28 11.50 -30.09 -7.91
C LEU A 28 10.61 -28.98 -8.50
N VAL A 29 9.78 -29.31 -9.50
CA VAL A 29 8.81 -28.35 -10.06
C VAL A 29 7.83 -27.86 -8.99
N LEU A 30 7.32 -28.75 -8.13
CA LEU A 30 6.42 -28.36 -7.04
C LEU A 30 7.10 -27.44 -6.01
N LEU A 31 8.38 -27.69 -5.69
CA LEU A 31 9.15 -26.83 -4.78
C LEU A 31 9.38 -25.43 -5.38
N VAL A 32 9.66 -25.34 -6.68
CA VAL A 32 9.81 -24.05 -7.38
C VAL A 32 8.49 -23.30 -7.41
N ILE A 33 7.36 -23.98 -7.67
CA ILE A 33 6.03 -23.35 -7.61
C ILE A 33 5.79 -22.76 -6.23
N PHE A 34 6.01 -23.53 -5.15
CA PHE A 34 5.83 -23.02 -3.79
C PHE A 34 6.76 -21.84 -3.46
N MET A 35 8.03 -21.92 -3.84
CA MET A 35 9.01 -20.85 -3.66
C MET A 35 8.61 -19.57 -4.39
N VAL A 36 8.03 -19.69 -5.60
CA VAL A 36 7.62 -18.56 -6.45
C VAL A 36 6.24 -18.01 -6.07
N THR A 37 5.36 -18.79 -5.46
CA THR A 37 4.04 -18.30 -5.02
C THR A 37 4.08 -17.48 -3.71
N SER A 38 5.19 -17.53 -2.96
CA SER A 38 5.32 -16.84 -1.67
C SER A 38 5.59 -15.32 -1.70
N PRO A 39 5.99 -14.61 -2.78
CA PRO A 39 6.49 -13.25 -2.65
C PRO A 39 5.45 -12.16 -2.93
N MET A 40 4.16 -12.35 -2.64
CA MET A 40 3.19 -11.25 -2.73
C MET A 40 2.10 -11.33 -1.64
N LEU A 41 2.50 -11.00 -0.41
CA LEU A 41 1.64 -10.29 0.53
C LEU A 41 2.37 -9.02 0.99
N THR A 42 2.46 -8.04 0.09
CA THR A 42 2.86 -6.68 0.44
C THR A 42 1.61 -5.82 0.60
N THR A 43 0.85 -6.03 1.68
CA THR A 43 0.06 -4.94 2.28
C THR A 43 0.99 -4.13 3.18
N GLY A 44 2.08 -3.64 2.60
CA GLY A 44 2.90 -2.59 3.17
C GLY A 44 2.50 -1.32 2.46
N VAL A 45 1.74 -0.45 3.11
CA VAL A 45 1.69 0.94 2.69
C VAL A 45 3.13 1.44 2.83
N ASP A 46 3.79 1.75 1.71
CA ASP A 46 5.08 2.42 1.73
C ASP A 46 4.85 3.84 2.27
N ILE A 47 4.86 3.97 3.60
CA ILE A 47 4.80 5.26 4.26
C ILE A 47 6.23 5.77 4.34
N ASP A 48 6.67 6.44 3.28
CA ASP A 48 7.77 7.39 3.37
C ASP A 48 7.30 8.52 4.28
N LEU A 49 7.49 8.39 5.60
CA LEU A 49 7.37 9.51 6.52
C LEU A 49 8.57 10.43 6.27
N PRO A 50 8.39 11.61 5.65
CA PRO A 50 9.47 12.59 5.61
C PRO A 50 9.81 12.93 7.06
N LYS A 51 11.05 12.64 7.47
CA LYS A 51 11.57 13.10 8.76
C LYS A 51 11.27 14.59 8.86
N ALA A 52 10.59 14.99 9.94
CA ALA A 52 10.15 16.35 10.21
C ALA A 52 11.34 17.32 10.16
N GLN A 53 11.65 17.79 8.96
CA GLN A 53 12.25 19.09 8.73
C GLN A 53 11.07 19.95 8.35
N THR A 54 10.67 20.81 9.27
CA THR A 54 9.72 21.90 9.04
C THR A 54 10.27 22.80 7.94
N LYS A 55 10.11 22.39 6.68
CA LYS A 55 10.23 23.30 5.55
C LYS A 55 8.98 24.15 5.63
N SER A 56 9.16 25.35 6.16
CA SER A 56 8.27 26.48 5.94
C SER A 56 7.70 26.39 4.52
N LEU A 57 6.36 26.36 4.43
CA LEU A 57 5.63 26.31 3.16
C LEU A 57 6.29 27.27 2.18
N GLN A 58 6.89 26.72 1.12
CA GLN A 58 7.52 27.54 0.10
C GLN A 58 6.42 28.39 -0.55
N GLN A 59 6.56 29.70 -0.36
CA GLN A 59 5.73 30.75 -0.91
C GLN A 59 5.68 30.57 -2.44
N GLY A 60 4.56 30.07 -2.95
CA GLY A 60 4.37 29.79 -4.39
C GLY A 60 3.69 28.46 -4.74
N THR A 61 3.51 27.55 -3.77
CA THR A 61 2.80 26.27 -4.00
C THR A 61 1.36 26.40 -3.51
N GLN A 62 0.38 25.88 -4.27
CA GLN A 62 -1.05 25.81 -3.92
C GLN A 62 -1.25 25.59 -2.42
N LEU A 63 -2.02 26.47 -1.77
CA LEU A 63 -2.27 26.42 -0.34
C LEU A 63 -2.83 25.04 0.04
N PRO A 64 -2.20 24.33 0.99
CA PRO A 64 -2.63 22.99 1.36
C PRO A 64 -4.01 23.03 2.00
N VAL A 65 -4.81 22.01 1.70
CA VAL A 65 -6.11 21.81 2.36
C VAL A 65 -5.85 21.08 3.68
N ILE A 66 -6.30 21.64 4.79
CA ILE A 66 -6.04 21.05 6.12
C ILE A 66 -7.28 20.32 6.59
N VAL A 67 -7.15 19.03 6.91
CA VAL A 67 -8.19 18.21 7.51
C VAL A 67 -7.81 17.97 8.97
N SER A 68 -8.54 18.56 9.89
CA SER A 68 -8.28 18.40 11.31
C SER A 68 -9.18 17.31 11.90
N LEU A 69 -8.57 16.32 12.55
CA LEU A 69 -9.27 15.30 13.34
C LEU A 69 -9.13 15.68 14.82
N LYS A 70 -10.25 16.05 15.46
CA LYS A 70 -10.27 16.33 16.90
C LYS A 70 -10.38 15.04 17.71
N SER A 71 -10.05 15.14 19.00
CA SER A 71 -10.11 14.03 19.96
C SER A 71 -11.51 13.44 20.18
N ASP A 72 -12.56 14.20 19.85
CA ASP A 72 -13.96 13.76 19.86
C ASP A 72 -14.37 13.01 18.58
N GLY A 73 -13.44 12.81 17.64
CA GLY A 73 -13.69 12.15 16.35
C GLY A 73 -14.32 13.06 15.31
N GLN A 74 -14.54 14.35 15.61
CA GLN A 74 -15.07 15.30 14.63
C GLN A 74 -13.99 15.70 13.63
N LEU A 75 -14.38 15.72 12.35
CA LEU A 75 -13.55 16.18 11.25
C LEU A 75 -13.87 17.64 10.95
N TYR A 76 -12.81 18.42 10.74
CA TYR A 76 -12.89 19.81 10.34
C TYR A 76 -12.07 20.01 9.08
N LEU A 77 -12.55 20.88 8.18
CA LEU A 77 -11.84 21.25 6.98
C LEU A 77 -11.51 22.73 7.03
N SER A 78 -10.22 23.03 6.91
CA SER A 78 -9.71 24.39 6.68
C SER A 78 -9.27 24.52 5.23
N THR A 79 -9.85 25.47 4.52
CA THR A 79 -9.41 25.89 3.18
C THR A 79 -9.11 27.38 3.19
N GLN A 80 -8.55 27.90 2.09
CA GLN A 80 -8.21 29.32 1.97
C GLN A 80 -9.44 30.24 2.15
N ASP A 81 -10.63 29.77 1.75
CA ASP A 81 -11.87 30.55 1.76
C ASP A 81 -12.86 30.14 2.85
N LYS A 82 -12.59 29.02 3.56
CA LYS A 82 -13.48 28.50 4.60
C LYS A 82 -12.71 28.17 5.87
N THR A 83 -13.19 28.72 6.97
CA THR A 83 -12.71 28.45 8.32
C THR A 83 -13.29 27.13 8.83
N ASP A 84 -12.53 26.42 9.67
CA ASP A 84 -12.83 25.12 10.28
C ASP A 84 -14.33 24.86 10.54
N GLU A 85 -15.01 24.24 9.58
CA GLU A 85 -16.38 23.77 9.76
C GLU A 85 -16.38 22.28 10.11
N PRO A 86 -17.15 21.86 11.12
CA PRO A 86 -17.35 20.45 11.39
C PRO A 86 -18.11 19.81 10.23
N MET A 87 -17.61 18.68 9.73
CA MET A 87 -18.25 17.96 8.63
C MET A 87 -18.17 16.46 8.80
N SER A 88 -19.13 15.75 8.18
CA SER A 88 -19.07 14.30 8.10
C SER A 88 -17.96 13.86 7.12
N GLU A 89 -17.56 12.60 7.25
CA GLU A 89 -16.57 12.01 6.35
C GLU A 89 -17.04 12.01 4.88
N GLU A 90 -18.33 11.77 4.61
CA GLU A 90 -18.85 11.83 3.24
C GLU A 90 -18.79 13.26 2.67
N ALA A 91 -19.14 14.26 3.50
CA ALA A 91 -19.10 15.67 3.10
C ALA A 91 -17.67 16.15 2.84
N LEU A 92 -16.70 15.67 3.64
CA LEU A 92 -15.27 15.90 3.44
C LEU A 92 -14.83 15.40 2.07
N ILE A 93 -15.09 14.14 1.76
CA ILE A 93 -14.69 13.51 0.50
C ILE A 93 -15.33 14.23 -0.69
N ALA A 94 -16.63 14.54 -0.62
CA ALA A 94 -17.31 15.28 -1.67
C ALA A 94 -16.69 16.67 -1.90
N THR A 95 -16.33 17.37 -0.82
CA THR A 95 -15.68 18.68 -0.92
C THR A 95 -14.30 18.57 -1.55
N LEU A 96 -13.50 17.58 -1.15
CA LEU A 96 -12.16 17.37 -1.70
C LEU A 96 -12.19 16.99 -3.19
N ASN A 97 -13.15 16.17 -3.62
CA ASN A 97 -13.36 15.84 -5.04
C ASN A 97 -13.72 17.08 -5.87
N ASN A 98 -14.55 17.98 -5.31
CA ASN A 98 -14.84 19.26 -5.94
C ASN A 98 -13.58 20.12 -6.07
N LEU A 99 -12.73 20.18 -5.03
CA LEU A 99 -11.47 20.91 -5.09
C LEU A 99 -10.52 20.36 -6.16
N GLN A 100 -10.43 19.04 -6.33
CA GLN A 100 -9.64 18.41 -7.40
C GLN A 100 -10.06 18.85 -8.80
N SER A 101 -11.33 19.22 -8.98
CA SER A 101 -11.88 19.70 -10.25
C SER A 101 -11.64 21.18 -10.49
N GLN A 102 -11.14 21.93 -9.51
CA GLN A 102 -10.92 23.36 -9.66
C GLN A 102 -9.58 23.64 -10.38
N PRO A 103 -9.52 24.67 -11.27
CA PRO A 103 -8.31 25.00 -12.02
C PRO A 103 -7.12 25.30 -11.12
N GLN A 104 -7.37 25.92 -9.97
CA GLN A 104 -6.36 26.28 -8.98
C GLN A 104 -5.70 25.09 -8.30
N TYR A 105 -6.27 23.88 -8.39
CA TYR A 105 -5.67 22.65 -7.86
C TYR A 105 -5.33 21.65 -8.97
N GLN A 106 -5.34 22.08 -10.23
CA GLN A 106 -4.86 21.27 -11.34
C GLN A 106 -3.46 21.72 -11.73
N PHE A 107 -2.57 20.77 -11.95
CA PHE A 107 -1.25 21.01 -12.49
C PHE A 107 -1.05 20.07 -13.68
N ASP A 108 -0.77 20.63 -14.86
CA ASP A 108 -0.59 19.84 -16.09
C ASP A 108 -1.80 18.93 -16.42
N GLY A 109 -3.02 19.46 -16.19
CA GLY A 109 -4.28 18.72 -16.41
C GLY A 109 -4.55 17.59 -15.41
N LYS A 110 -3.74 17.46 -14.36
CA LYS A 110 -3.90 16.44 -13.30
C LYS A 110 -4.28 17.08 -11.97
N PRO A 111 -5.13 16.42 -11.16
CA PRO A 111 -5.40 16.86 -9.79
C PRO A 111 -4.11 16.90 -8.96
N ASN A 112 -3.83 18.06 -8.36
CA ASN A 112 -2.66 18.33 -7.54
C ASN A 112 -3.07 18.97 -6.20
N VAL A 113 -4.13 18.45 -5.58
CA VAL A 113 -4.54 18.85 -4.23
C VAL A 113 -3.60 18.22 -3.22
N ASN A 114 -2.95 19.04 -2.39
CA ASN A 114 -2.18 18.58 -1.25
C ASN A 114 -3.05 18.66 0.02
N VAL A 115 -3.35 17.52 0.61
CA VAL A 115 -4.16 17.42 1.84
C VAL A 115 -3.23 17.16 3.01
N MET A 116 -3.33 18.00 4.04
CA MET A 116 -2.58 17.87 5.28
C MET A 116 -3.52 17.49 6.42
N ILE A 117 -3.30 16.35 7.05
CA ILE A 117 -4.07 15.89 8.21
C ILE A 117 -3.44 16.49 9.46
N ASN A 118 -4.23 17.21 10.24
CA ASN A 118 -3.87 17.67 11.57
C ASN A 118 -4.62 16.83 12.61
N ALA A 119 -3.93 15.94 13.31
CA ALA A 119 -4.54 15.12 14.36
C ALA A 119 -4.00 15.51 15.73
N ASP A 120 -4.85 15.51 16.75
CA ASP A 120 -4.41 15.67 18.14
C ASP A 120 -3.52 14.48 18.53
N GLN A 121 -2.56 14.71 19.43
CA GLN A 121 -1.73 13.65 20.01
C GLN A 121 -2.56 12.58 20.74
N ASN A 122 -3.75 12.96 21.21
CA ASN A 122 -4.66 12.06 21.91
C ASN A 122 -5.52 11.19 20.97
N ASN A 123 -5.50 11.44 19.66
CA ASN A 123 -6.26 10.61 18.71
C ASN A 123 -5.66 9.20 18.61
N GLN A 124 -6.54 8.20 18.47
CA GLN A 124 -6.08 6.84 18.24
C GLN A 124 -5.42 6.77 16.87
N TYR A 125 -4.24 6.15 16.82
CA TYR A 125 -3.49 5.98 15.57
C TYR A 125 -4.32 5.29 14.48
N GLY A 126 -5.21 4.36 14.86
CA GLY A 126 -6.12 3.68 13.95
C GLY A 126 -7.08 4.62 13.22
N ASP A 127 -7.59 5.66 13.89
CA ASP A 127 -8.51 6.63 13.29
C ASP A 127 -7.80 7.47 12.22
N ILE A 128 -6.54 7.84 12.49
CA ILE A 128 -5.70 8.60 11.55
C ILE A 128 -5.42 7.76 10.29
N ILE A 129 -5.06 6.48 10.46
CA ILE A 129 -4.82 5.56 9.35
C ILE A 129 -6.09 5.33 8.54
N LYS A 130 -7.24 5.16 9.19
CA LYS A 130 -8.52 5.01 8.52
C LYS A 130 -8.86 6.23 7.66
N LEU A 131 -8.69 7.44 8.22
CA LEU A 131 -8.88 8.68 7.49
C LEU A 131 -7.93 8.78 6.28
N MET A 132 -6.65 8.47 6.44
CA MET A 132 -5.68 8.45 5.35
C MET A 132 -6.08 7.47 4.24
N ALA A 133 -6.51 6.26 4.60
CA ALA A 133 -6.95 5.25 3.64
C ALA A 133 -8.17 5.73 2.85
N ASN A 134 -9.15 6.33 3.52
CA ASN A 134 -10.37 6.84 2.89
C ASN A 134 -10.06 8.01 1.93
N LEU A 135 -9.14 8.90 2.29
CA LEU A 135 -8.68 9.96 1.40
C LEU A 135 -7.95 9.41 0.16
N GLN A 136 -7.10 8.40 0.32
CA GLN A 136 -6.42 7.75 -0.81
C GLN A 136 -7.42 7.02 -1.73
N GLN A 137 -8.42 6.33 -1.17
CA GLN A 137 -9.49 5.70 -1.93
C GLN A 137 -10.33 6.71 -2.72
N ALA A 138 -10.51 7.92 -2.18
CA ALA A 138 -11.14 9.03 -2.89
C ALA A 138 -10.26 9.63 -4.02
N GLY A 139 -9.05 9.10 -4.25
CA GLY A 139 -8.15 9.57 -5.31
C GLY A 139 -7.28 10.77 -4.92
N ILE A 140 -7.22 11.12 -3.62
CA ILE A 140 -6.28 12.13 -3.11
C ILE A 140 -4.88 11.50 -3.04
N GLN A 141 -4.01 11.87 -3.98
CA GLN A 141 -2.68 11.26 -4.10
C GLN A 141 -1.67 11.83 -3.09
N LYS A 142 -1.83 13.08 -2.67
CA LYS A 142 -0.90 13.78 -1.79
C LYS A 142 -1.55 14.01 -0.43
N VAL A 143 -1.33 13.06 0.48
CA VAL A 143 -1.77 13.13 1.88
C VAL A 143 -0.54 13.20 2.77
N GLY A 144 -0.44 14.26 3.58
CA GLY A 144 0.63 14.44 4.58
C GLY A 144 0.07 14.58 5.99
N LEU A 145 0.91 14.34 7.00
CA LEU A 145 0.55 14.54 8.41
C LEU A 145 1.25 15.81 8.95
N LEU A 146 0.49 16.66 9.60
CA LEU A 146 1.00 17.76 10.41
C LEU A 146 1.34 17.24 11.79
N THR A 147 2.63 17.14 12.08
CA THR A 147 3.11 16.89 13.45
C THR A 147 3.53 18.20 14.07
N ALA A 148 2.91 18.58 15.19
CA ALA A 148 3.46 19.67 16.00
C ALA A 148 4.87 19.26 16.50
N PRO A 149 5.88 20.13 16.41
CA PRO A 149 7.18 19.85 17.00
C PRO A 149 6.98 19.58 18.51
N PRO A 150 7.68 18.59 19.09
CA PRO A 150 7.56 18.30 20.51
C PRO A 150 7.82 19.60 21.28
N LYS A 151 6.85 20.00 22.11
CA LYS A 151 6.96 21.17 22.99
C LYS A 151 8.21 20.98 23.82
N ALA A 152 9.30 21.66 23.47
CA ALA A 152 10.51 21.64 24.25
C ALA A 152 10.13 22.12 25.65
N ALA A 153 10.26 21.23 26.63
CA ALA A 153 10.00 21.57 28.02
C ALA A 153 10.90 22.75 28.39
N SER A 154 10.31 23.91 28.63
CA SER A 154 11.01 25.02 29.27
C SER A 154 11.20 24.61 30.73
N ASN A 155 12.42 24.23 31.09
CA ASN A 155 12.85 24.14 32.49
C ASN A 155 12.98 25.55 33.08
#